data_AF-A0A523QHV5-F1
#
_entry.id   AF-A0A523QHV5-F1
#
_cell.length_a   1.000
_cell.length_b   1.000
_cell.length_c   1.000
_cell.angle_alpha   90.00
_cell.angle_beta   90.00
_cell.angle_gamma   90.00
#
_symmetry.space_group_name_H-M   'P 1'
#
loop_
_entity.id
_entity.type
_entity.pdbx_description
1 polymer ?
#
loop_
_entity_poly.entity_id
_entity_poly.type
_entity_poly.pdbx_seq_one_letter_code
_entity_poly.pdbx_strand_id
1 'polypeptide(L)'
;MMDCKKIKKDLVAFLYGELREDERELMKAHLDACPDCRKELQHMKEVIKGADSLQEDIEKAMASVDWEELPSRITEAVFEKEAPLPREPWLAGISRFLFQPKLKPVYAALLIGVLLGSIITIMVLRAPLPRETQAGEFFVSQDFLERVELEMARRDTLNYLEESQYLLLDFIQSPSEKSAEFWQSEFASRKARGLLAKKKYISPQLDKFKMAKAKAICDQIEYLFYELVQISAQLSEEEVSKIQNMIEEKKLLLKIKLLKKELEQSEV
;
A
#
# COMPACT_ATOMS: atom_id res chain seq x y z
N MET A 1 27.00 -31.71 22.11
CA MET A 1 25.80 -31.38 22.92
C MET A 1 25.24 -30.10 22.33
N MET A 2 24.04 -30.12 21.74
CA MET A 2 23.45 -28.91 21.15
C MET A 2 23.07 -27.92 22.25
N ASP A 3 23.37 -26.64 22.02
CA ASP A 3 23.00 -25.55 22.91
C ASP A 3 21.47 -25.33 22.86
N CYS A 4 20.85 -25.13 24.02
CA CYS A 4 19.44 -24.79 24.16
C CYS A 4 19.05 -23.59 23.29
N LYS A 5 19.96 -22.63 23.08
CA LYS A 5 19.71 -21.47 22.20
C LYS A 5 19.44 -21.86 20.75
N LYS A 6 20.14 -22.88 20.23
CA LYS A 6 19.94 -23.37 18.86
C LYS A 6 18.63 -24.13 18.78
N ILE A 7 18.38 -25.01 19.75
CA ILE A 7 17.16 -25.81 19.86
C ILE A 7 15.90 -24.94 19.87
N LYS A 8 15.88 -23.87 20.68
CA LYS A 8 14.73 -22.96 20.78
C LYS A 8 14.34 -22.32 19.44
N LYS A 9 15.31 -22.01 18.58
CA LYS A 9 15.05 -21.43 17.25
C LYS A 9 14.35 -22.41 16.32
N ASP A 10 14.66 -23.70 16.48
CA ASP A 10 14.22 -24.76 15.59
C ASP A 10 13.00 -25.53 16.16
N LEU A 11 12.45 -25.12 17.31
CA LEU A 11 11.28 -25.75 17.94
C LEU A 11 10.03 -25.71 17.05
N VAL A 12 9.79 -24.59 16.37
CA VAL A 12 8.63 -24.43 15.47
C VAL A 12 8.78 -25.33 14.25
N ALA A 13 9.96 -25.33 13.61
CA ALA A 13 10.25 -26.22 12.49
C ALA A 13 10.14 -27.70 12.90
N PHE A 14 10.52 -28.05 14.13
CA PHE A 14 10.30 -29.39 14.68
C PHE A 14 8.81 -29.73 14.84
N LEU A 15 7.99 -28.80 15.35
CA LEU A 15 6.55 -28.98 15.52
C LEU A 15 5.82 -29.25 14.20
N TYR A 16 6.18 -28.54 13.13
CA TYR A 16 5.59 -28.71 11.80
C TYR A 16 6.27 -29.81 10.97
N GLY A 17 7.27 -30.50 11.51
CA GLY A 17 7.94 -31.61 10.84
C GLY A 17 8.90 -31.19 9.72
N GLU A 18 9.26 -29.90 9.65
CA GLU A 18 10.08 -29.30 8.58
C GLU A 18 11.59 -29.51 8.75
N LEU A 19 12.02 -30.07 9.88
CA LEU A 19 13.42 -30.43 10.10
C LEU A 19 13.84 -31.67 9.31
N ARG A 20 15.10 -31.67 8.85
CA ARG A 20 15.75 -32.85 8.26
C ARG A 20 15.86 -33.97 9.29
N GLU A 21 15.89 -35.23 8.83
CA GLU A 21 15.85 -36.40 9.72
C GLU A 21 17.01 -36.43 10.73
N ASP A 22 18.21 -36.02 10.33
CA ASP A 22 19.39 -35.91 11.19
C ASP A 22 19.22 -34.84 12.27
N GLU A 23 18.66 -33.69 11.91
CA GLU A 23 18.35 -32.59 12.84
C GLU A 23 17.22 -32.95 13.80
N ARG A 24 16.23 -33.71 13.32
CA ARG A 24 15.09 -34.18 14.11
C ARG A 24 15.52 -35.16 15.20
N GLU A 25 16.41 -36.10 14.90
CA GLU A 25 16.91 -37.05 15.91
C GLU A 25 17.76 -36.34 16.98
N LEU A 26 18.58 -35.37 16.59
CA LEU A 26 19.34 -34.54 17.54
C LEU A 26 18.42 -33.69 18.43
N MET A 27 17.33 -33.17 17.86
CA MET A 27 16.30 -32.43 18.58
C MET A 27 15.57 -33.32 19.61
N LYS A 28 15.14 -34.53 19.22
CA LYS A 28 14.52 -35.50 20.13
C LYS A 28 15.44 -35.84 21.30
N ALA A 29 16.69 -36.19 21.02
CA ALA A 29 17.68 -36.50 22.04
C ALA A 29 17.89 -35.34 23.04
N HIS A 30 17.86 -34.10 22.56
CA HIS A 30 17.94 -32.92 23.43
C HIS A 30 16.67 -32.72 24.28
N LEU A 31 15.49 -32.89 23.69
CA LEU A 31 14.20 -32.76 24.39
C LEU A 31 14.01 -33.85 25.46
N ASP A 32 14.63 -35.02 25.29
CA ASP A 32 14.68 -36.08 26.30
C ASP A 32 15.59 -35.71 27.48
N ALA A 33 16.69 -35.00 27.22
CA ALA A 33 17.66 -34.60 28.22
C ALA A 33 17.33 -33.25 28.93
N CYS A 34 16.65 -32.32 28.25
CA CYS A 34 16.42 -30.96 28.76
C CYS A 34 14.94 -30.71 29.11
N PRO A 35 14.60 -30.54 30.40
CA PRO A 35 13.22 -30.29 30.83
C PRO A 35 12.71 -28.89 30.45
N ASP A 36 13.59 -27.89 30.33
CA ASP A 36 13.19 -26.52 30.01
C ASP A 36 12.73 -26.38 28.56
N CYS A 37 13.50 -26.91 27.61
CA CYS A 37 13.12 -26.96 26.19
C CYS A 37 11.84 -27.79 25.98
N ARG A 38 11.62 -28.84 26.79
CA ARG A 38 10.38 -29.62 26.77
C ARG A 38 9.15 -28.82 27.21
N LYS A 39 9.28 -28.03 28.28
CA LYS A 39 8.19 -27.14 28.75
C LYS A 39 7.85 -26.10 27.71
N GLU A 40 8.86 -25.51 27.06
CA GLU A 40 8.67 -24.52 26.01
C GLU A 40 7.95 -25.09 24.79
N LEU A 41 8.36 -26.29 24.34
CA LEU A 41 7.65 -27.03 23.28
C LEU A 41 6.19 -27.30 23.64
N GLN A 42 5.93 -27.70 24.89
CA GLN A 42 4.58 -27.97 25.38
C GLN A 42 3.72 -26.71 25.38
N HIS A 43 4.28 -25.58 25.81
CA HIS A 43 3.58 -24.30 25.79
C HIS A 43 3.21 -23.86 24.37
N MET A 44 4.12 -24.03 23.41
CA MET A 44 3.84 -23.76 21.99
C MET A 44 2.71 -24.63 21.45
N LYS A 45 2.66 -25.93 21.80
CA LYS A 45 1.57 -26.83 21.43
C LYS A 45 0.23 -26.38 21.99
N GLU A 46 0.21 -25.89 23.22
CA GLU A 46 -1.00 -25.38 23.87
C GLU A 46 -1.53 -24.13 23.18
N VAL A 47 -0.64 -23.20 22.80
CA VAL A 47 -1.02 -21.99 22.05
C VAL A 47 -1.59 -22.34 20.68
N ILE A 48 -0.94 -23.23 19.92
CA ILE A 48 -1.41 -23.66 18.60
C ILE A 48 -2.78 -24.34 18.73
N LYS A 49 -2.94 -25.26 19.68
CA LYS A 49 -4.21 -25.93 19.94
C LYS A 49 -5.31 -24.94 20.34
N GLY A 50 -4.96 -23.90 21.10
CA GLY A 50 -5.88 -22.81 21.43
C GLY A 50 -6.31 -22.02 20.20
N ALA A 51 -5.39 -21.75 19.27
CA ALA A 51 -5.71 -21.09 18.00
C ALA A 51 -6.60 -21.98 17.11
N ASP A 52 -6.33 -23.28 17.03
CA ASP A 52 -7.15 -24.24 16.27
C ASP A 52 -8.59 -24.28 16.80
N SER A 53 -8.80 -24.08 18.11
CA SER A 53 -10.15 -24.04 18.68
C SER A 53 -10.99 -22.84 18.21
N LEU A 54 -10.35 -21.79 17.69
CA LEU A 54 -11.02 -20.62 17.12
C LEU A 54 -11.39 -20.82 15.64
N GLN A 55 -10.91 -21.89 15.00
CA GLN A 55 -11.08 -22.11 13.57
C GLN A 55 -12.56 -22.11 13.17
N GLU A 56 -13.41 -22.82 13.90
CA GLU A 56 -14.85 -22.87 13.59
C GLU A 56 -15.54 -21.51 13.72
N ASP A 57 -15.13 -20.69 14.69
CA ASP A 57 -15.69 -19.36 14.90
C ASP A 57 -15.22 -18.38 13.81
N ILE A 58 -13.96 -18.50 13.38
CA ILE A 58 -13.41 -17.76 12.24
C ILE A 58 -14.13 -18.16 10.95
N GLU A 59 -14.33 -19.46 10.70
CA GLU A 59 -15.03 -19.95 9.52
C GLU A 59 -16.49 -19.46 9.48
N LYS A 60 -17.20 -19.49 10.62
CA LYS A 60 -18.56 -18.92 10.75
C LYS A 60 -18.56 -17.42 10.50
N ALA A 61 -17.60 -16.69 11.05
CA ALA A 61 -17.47 -15.26 10.83
C ALA A 61 -17.20 -14.95 9.35
N MET A 62 -16.28 -15.67 8.71
CA MET A 62 -15.94 -15.51 7.29
C MET A 62 -17.12 -15.86 6.36
N ALA A 63 -17.92 -16.88 6.72
CA ALA A 63 -19.11 -17.24 5.97
C ALA A 63 -20.23 -16.20 6.07
N SER A 64 -20.25 -15.40 7.14
CA SER A 64 -21.22 -14.31 7.32
C SER A 64 -20.86 -13.03 6.56
N VAL A 65 -19.66 -12.96 5.99
CA VAL A 65 -19.20 -11.81 5.20
C VAL A 65 -19.67 -11.97 3.75
N ASP A 66 -20.42 -10.98 3.27
CA ASP A 66 -20.74 -10.83 1.85
C ASP A 66 -19.54 -10.23 1.12
N TRP A 67 -18.78 -11.08 0.41
CA TRP A 67 -17.54 -10.68 -0.26
C TRP A 67 -17.78 -9.89 -1.55
N GLU A 68 -18.97 -9.99 -2.11
CA GLU A 68 -19.41 -9.27 -3.30
C GLU A 68 -19.82 -7.83 -2.96
N GLU A 69 -20.48 -7.61 -1.82
CA GLU A 69 -20.96 -6.31 -1.37
C GLU A 69 -19.96 -5.56 -0.46
N LEU A 70 -19.04 -6.27 0.20
CA LEU A 70 -18.03 -5.64 1.07
C LEU A 70 -17.19 -4.55 0.36
N PRO A 71 -16.70 -4.74 -0.89
CA PRO A 71 -15.91 -3.73 -1.59
C PRO A 71 -16.69 -2.43 -1.84
N SER A 72 -17.96 -2.51 -2.24
CA SER A 72 -18.80 -1.33 -2.49
C SER A 72 -19.06 -0.57 -1.20
N ARG A 73 -19.38 -1.29 -0.11
CA ARG A 73 -19.59 -0.69 1.22
C ARG A 73 -18.35 -0.01 1.78
N ILE A 74 -17.16 -0.57 1.55
CA ILE A 74 -15.90 0.07 1.94
C ILE A 74 -15.69 1.36 1.14
N THR A 75 -15.90 1.33 -0.18
CA THR A 75 -15.75 2.53 -1.00
C THR A 75 -16.72 3.63 -0.59
N GLU A 76 -18.00 3.31 -0.38
CA GLU A 76 -19.01 4.28 0.04
C GLU A 76 -18.69 4.88 1.40
N ALA A 77 -18.30 4.08 2.40
CA ALA A 77 -17.94 4.57 3.73
C ALA A 77 -16.68 5.45 3.75
N VAL A 78 -15.75 5.24 2.81
CA VAL A 78 -14.57 6.10 2.64
C VAL A 78 -14.98 7.45 2.05
N PHE A 79 -15.85 7.46 1.04
CA PHE A 79 -16.31 8.70 0.40
C PHE A 79 -17.32 9.49 1.24
N GLU A 80 -18.17 8.83 2.04
CA GLU A 80 -19.09 9.50 2.96
C GLU A 80 -18.36 10.25 4.09
N LYS A 81 -17.18 9.77 4.51
CA LYS A 81 -16.33 10.49 5.49
C LYS A 81 -15.71 11.77 4.93
N GLU A 82 -15.61 11.90 3.61
CA GLU A 82 -15.07 13.08 2.93
C GLU A 82 -16.16 14.06 2.48
N ALA A 83 -17.44 13.70 2.61
CA ALA A 83 -18.53 14.61 2.29
C ALA A 83 -18.56 15.77 3.33
N PRO A 84 -18.31 17.03 2.93
CA PRO A 84 -18.47 18.15 3.83
C PRO A 84 -19.95 18.23 4.23
N LEU A 85 -20.23 18.18 5.54
CA LEU A 85 -21.56 18.40 6.10
C LEU A 85 -22.24 19.61 5.40
N PRO A 86 -23.50 19.50 4.95
CA PRO A 86 -24.21 20.64 4.39
C PRO A 86 -24.35 21.69 5.49
N ARG A 87 -23.55 22.75 5.39
CA ARG A 87 -23.68 23.94 6.23
C ARG A 87 -24.99 24.63 5.85
N GLU A 88 -26.06 24.33 6.57
CA GLU A 88 -27.30 25.11 6.45
C GLU A 88 -27.00 26.59 6.75
N PRO A 89 -27.52 27.53 5.94
CA PRO A 89 -27.25 28.94 6.08
C PRO A 89 -28.14 29.55 7.18
N TRP A 90 -27.86 29.23 8.43
CA TRP A 90 -28.44 29.90 9.61
C TRP A 90 -28.27 31.44 9.55
N LEU A 91 -27.30 31.95 8.80
CA LEU A 91 -27.08 33.40 8.63
C LEU A 91 -28.08 34.09 7.69
N ALA A 92 -28.94 33.36 6.97
CA ALA A 92 -29.94 33.96 6.07
C ALA A 92 -31.06 34.72 6.84
N GLY A 93 -31.37 34.32 8.08
CA GLY A 93 -32.37 35.00 8.92
C GLY A 93 -31.85 36.24 9.65
N ILE A 94 -30.56 36.25 10.02
CA ILE A 94 -29.96 37.29 10.86
C ILE A 94 -29.63 38.56 10.05
N SER A 95 -29.27 38.41 8.77
CA SER A 95 -28.96 39.53 7.87
C SER A 95 -30.16 40.45 7.60
N ARG A 96 -31.39 39.90 7.65
CA ARG A 96 -32.63 40.66 7.41
C ARG A 96 -33.08 41.46 8.64
N PHE A 97 -32.63 41.09 9.84
CA PHE A 97 -32.93 41.79 11.10
C PHE A 97 -31.93 42.92 11.40
N LEU A 98 -30.66 42.76 11.02
CA LEU A 98 -29.59 43.75 11.24
C LEU A 98 -29.66 44.99 10.32
N PHE A 99 -30.39 44.92 9.21
CA PHE A 99 -30.50 46.00 8.22
C PHE A 99 -31.83 46.78 8.28
N GLN A 100 -32.49 46.85 9.44
CA GLN A 100 -33.60 47.79 9.62
C GLN A 100 -33.09 49.22 9.90
N PRO A 101 -33.46 50.23 9.08
CA PRO A 101 -32.83 51.55 9.07
C PRO A 101 -33.14 52.46 10.28
N LYS A 102 -33.80 51.94 11.34
CA LYS A 102 -34.31 52.74 12.47
C LYS A 102 -33.51 52.64 13.79
N LEU A 103 -32.40 51.88 13.86
CA LEU A 103 -31.63 51.65 15.10
C LEU A 103 -30.20 52.25 15.08
N LYS A 104 -29.98 53.34 14.35
CA LYS A 104 -28.64 53.94 14.12
C LYS A 104 -27.83 54.34 15.38
N PRO A 105 -28.38 54.75 16.54
CA PRO A 105 -27.54 55.08 17.69
C PRO A 105 -27.13 53.88 18.56
N VAL A 106 -27.84 52.74 18.47
CA VAL A 106 -27.58 51.57 19.33
C VAL A 106 -26.42 50.72 18.79
N TYR A 107 -26.24 50.65 17.48
CA TYR A 107 -25.14 49.88 16.86
C TYR A 107 -23.75 50.50 17.10
N ALA A 108 -23.66 51.82 17.24
CA ALA A 108 -22.38 52.49 17.49
C ALA A 108 -21.81 52.14 18.88
N ALA A 109 -22.65 52.10 19.91
CA ALA A 109 -22.24 51.71 21.27
C ALA A 109 -21.89 50.21 21.36
N LEU A 110 -22.60 49.35 20.63
CA LEU A 110 -22.38 47.91 20.62
C LEU A 110 -21.08 47.53 19.90
N LEU A 111 -20.74 48.19 18.79
CA LEU A 111 -19.47 47.99 18.09
C LEU A 111 -18.26 48.41 18.95
N ILE A 112 -18.37 49.52 19.69
CA ILE A 112 -17.31 49.97 20.61
C ILE A 112 -17.13 48.98 21.76
N GLY A 113 -18.23 48.46 22.33
CA GLY A 113 -18.20 47.44 23.38
C GLY A 113 -17.58 46.12 22.91
N VAL A 114 -17.90 45.66 21.69
CA VAL A 114 -17.33 44.44 21.10
C VAL A 114 -15.85 44.61 20.76
N LEU A 115 -15.45 45.77 20.23
CA LEU A 115 -14.04 46.07 19.95
C LEU A 115 -13.21 46.09 21.24
N LEU A 116 -13.66 46.82 22.27
CA LEU A 116 -12.98 46.86 23.56
C LEU A 116 -12.97 45.49 24.25
N GLY A 117 -14.08 44.75 24.20
CA GLY A 117 -14.15 43.39 24.74
C GLY A 117 -13.20 42.42 24.02
N SER A 118 -13.13 42.47 22.68
CA SER A 118 -12.24 41.62 21.90
C SER A 118 -10.76 41.89 22.17
N ILE A 119 -10.37 43.16 22.34
CA ILE A 119 -8.99 43.56 22.62
C ILE A 119 -8.55 43.04 24.00
N ILE A 120 -9.40 43.17 25.02
CA ILE A 120 -9.12 42.66 26.37
C ILE A 120 -9.03 41.12 26.35
N THR A 121 -9.93 40.46 25.61
CA THR A 121 -9.96 39.00 25.51
C THR A 121 -8.71 38.46 24.80
N ILE A 122 -8.25 39.11 23.73
CA ILE A 122 -7.01 38.77 23.02
C ILE A 122 -5.77 38.96 23.91
N MET A 123 -5.77 39.98 24.77
CA MET A 123 -4.64 40.27 25.66
C MET A 123 -4.53 39.27 26.81
N VAL A 124 -5.67 38.78 27.33
CA VAL A 124 -5.72 37.75 28.38
C VAL A 124 -5.48 36.33 27.81
N LEU A 125 -5.99 36.02 26.62
CA LEU A 125 -5.73 34.73 25.93
C LEU A 125 -4.30 34.60 25.37
N ARG A 126 -3.57 35.71 25.21
CA ARG A 126 -2.14 35.69 24.83
C ARG A 126 -1.18 35.57 26.01
N ALA A 127 -1.67 35.56 27.26
CA ALA A 127 -0.83 35.11 28.37
C ALA A 127 -0.49 33.63 28.14
N PRO A 128 0.80 33.25 28.06
CA PRO A 128 1.18 31.88 27.79
C PRO A 128 0.83 31.02 29.01
N LEU A 129 -0.37 30.42 28.99
CA LEU A 129 -0.70 29.28 29.83
C LEU A 129 0.29 28.16 29.49
N PRO A 130 1.01 27.57 30.47
CA PRO A 130 1.75 26.35 30.24
C PRO A 130 0.71 25.24 30.02
N ARG A 131 0.33 25.04 28.75
CA ARG A 131 -0.41 23.85 28.34
C ARG A 131 0.59 22.71 28.28
N GLU A 132 0.56 21.86 29.30
CA GLU A 132 0.95 20.46 29.17
C GLU A 132 -0.03 19.80 28.19
N THR A 133 0.18 20.00 26.90
CA THR A 133 -0.29 19.07 25.88
C THR A 133 0.74 17.97 25.79
N GLN A 134 0.58 16.94 26.63
CA GLN A 134 1.08 15.60 26.34
C GLN A 134 0.24 14.99 25.21
N ALA A 135 0.21 15.66 24.06
CA ALA A 135 0.05 14.97 22.80
C ALA A 135 1.50 14.73 22.36
N GLY A 136 1.94 13.48 22.38
CA GLY A 136 3.21 13.12 21.78
C GLY A 136 3.14 13.49 20.30
N GLU A 137 3.52 14.71 19.95
CA GLU A 137 3.90 15.07 18.60
C GLU A 137 5.09 14.17 18.29
N PHE A 138 4.82 13.05 17.62
CA PHE A 138 5.85 12.23 17.03
C PHE A 138 6.56 13.11 16.01
N PHE A 139 7.62 13.77 16.45
CA PHE A 139 8.48 14.57 15.61
C PHE A 139 9.31 13.61 14.77
N VAL A 140 8.75 13.22 13.63
CA VAL A 140 9.47 12.44 12.64
C VAL A 140 10.42 13.40 11.92
N SER A 141 11.71 13.07 11.86
CA SER A 141 12.66 13.89 11.13
C SER A 141 12.34 13.83 9.63
N GLN A 142 12.50 14.97 8.93
CA GLN A 142 12.33 15.04 7.48
C GLN A 142 13.21 14.01 6.76
N ASP A 143 14.41 13.77 7.28
CA ASP A 143 15.37 12.77 6.79
C ASP A 143 14.87 11.32 6.96
N PHE A 144 14.11 11.01 8.01
CA PHE A 144 13.44 9.71 8.14
C PHE A 144 12.30 9.57 7.13
N LEU A 145 11.47 10.61 6.97
CA LEU A 145 10.38 10.60 5.99
C LEU A 145 10.90 10.40 4.57
N GLU A 146 11.98 11.10 4.20
CA GLU A 146 12.60 10.98 2.88
C GLU A 146 13.14 9.57 2.63
N ARG A 147 13.73 8.91 3.65
CA ARG A 147 14.14 7.51 3.55
C ARG A 147 12.95 6.57 3.37
N VAL A 148 11.87 6.76 4.13
CA VAL A 148 10.65 5.95 4.00
C VAL A 148 10.04 6.13 2.60
N GLU A 149 9.95 7.36 2.10
CA GLU A 149 9.45 7.63 0.76
C GLU A 149 10.33 7.02 -0.34
N LEU A 150 11.65 7.02 -0.17
CA LEU A 150 12.58 6.35 -1.08
C LEU A 150 12.34 4.84 -1.10
N GLU A 151 12.19 4.21 0.07
CA GLU A 151 11.89 2.77 0.17
C GLU A 151 10.53 2.41 -0.42
N MET A 152 9.51 3.26 -0.20
CA MET A 152 8.21 3.12 -0.84
C MET A 152 8.34 3.20 -2.37
N ALA A 153 9.06 4.19 -2.88
CA ALA A 153 9.27 4.36 -4.31
C ALA A 153 10.01 3.17 -4.94
N ARG A 154 11.00 2.61 -4.24
CA ARG A 154 11.70 1.39 -4.65
C ARG A 154 10.75 0.20 -4.72
N ARG A 155 9.97 -0.03 -3.67
CA ARG A 155 9.02 -1.14 -3.59
C ARG A 155 7.91 -1.04 -4.64
N ASP A 156 7.37 0.15 -4.85
CA ASP A 156 6.35 0.41 -5.87
C ASP A 156 6.90 0.15 -7.27
N THR A 157 8.15 0.57 -7.53
CA THR A 157 8.85 0.30 -8.79
C THR A 157 9.11 -1.19 -8.99
N LEU A 158 9.58 -1.90 -7.96
CA LEU A 158 9.78 -3.35 -8.00
C LEU A 158 8.49 -4.09 -8.35
N ASN A 159 7.40 -3.73 -7.69
CA ASN A 159 6.10 -4.34 -7.92
C ASN A 159 5.57 -4.05 -9.34
N TYR A 160 5.74 -2.83 -9.84
CA TYR A 160 5.41 -2.50 -11.23
C TYR A 160 6.22 -3.32 -12.25
N LEU A 161 7.53 -3.45 -12.03
CA LEU A 161 8.42 -4.23 -12.89
C LEU A 161 8.07 -5.72 -12.88
N GLU A 162 7.70 -6.26 -11.72
CA GLU A 162 7.28 -7.65 -11.57
C GLU A 162 5.99 -7.96 -12.31
N GLU A 163 4.93 -7.16 -12.08
CA GLU A 163 3.67 -7.34 -12.79
C GLU A 163 3.83 -7.21 -14.31
N SER A 164 4.68 -6.28 -14.75
CA SER A 164 5.01 -6.10 -16.17
C SER A 164 5.79 -7.29 -16.73
N GLN A 165 6.73 -7.84 -15.96
CA GLN A 165 7.51 -9.01 -16.35
C GLN A 165 6.61 -10.22 -16.60
N TYR A 166 5.66 -10.51 -15.72
CA TYR A 166 4.76 -11.65 -15.89
C TYR A 166 3.95 -11.53 -17.19
N LEU A 167 3.38 -10.35 -17.44
CA LEU A 167 2.57 -10.12 -18.65
C LEU A 167 3.40 -10.21 -19.94
N LEU A 168 4.65 -9.73 -19.92
CA LEU A 168 5.56 -9.83 -21.07
C LEU A 168 6.10 -11.25 -21.26
N LEU A 169 6.28 -12.02 -20.18
CA LEU A 169 6.75 -13.40 -20.25
C LEU A 169 5.70 -14.30 -20.90
N ASP A 170 4.44 -14.19 -20.47
CA ASP A 170 3.31 -14.91 -21.07
C ASP A 170 3.19 -14.58 -22.57
N PHE A 171 3.45 -13.33 -22.94
CA PHE A 171 3.39 -12.86 -24.32
C PHE A 171 4.52 -13.39 -25.21
N ILE A 172 5.75 -13.47 -24.72
CA ILE A 172 6.89 -13.98 -25.51
C ILE A 172 6.84 -15.51 -25.64
N GLN A 173 6.42 -16.22 -24.59
CA GLN A 173 6.40 -17.68 -24.60
C GLN A 173 5.28 -18.28 -25.45
N SER A 174 4.24 -17.49 -25.73
CA SER A 174 3.08 -17.92 -26.51
C SER A 174 3.32 -17.73 -28.02
N PRO A 175 2.91 -18.70 -28.87
CA PRO A 175 2.89 -18.51 -30.33
C PRO A 175 2.13 -17.24 -30.72
N SER A 176 2.57 -16.57 -31.79
CA SER A 176 2.02 -15.30 -32.29
C SER A 176 0.48 -15.30 -32.40
N GLU A 177 -0.11 -16.38 -32.91
CA GLU A 177 -1.56 -16.56 -33.04
C GLU A 177 -2.28 -16.56 -31.66
N LYS A 178 -1.77 -17.34 -30.69
CA LYS A 178 -2.34 -17.41 -29.33
C LYS A 178 -2.12 -16.12 -28.55
N SER A 179 -0.99 -15.46 -28.77
CA SER A 179 -0.70 -14.15 -28.22
C SER A 179 -1.68 -13.10 -28.73
N ALA A 180 -2.00 -13.10 -30.03
CA ALA A 180 -3.00 -12.19 -30.60
C ALA A 180 -4.38 -12.38 -29.94
N GLU A 181 -4.84 -13.62 -29.82
CA GLU A 181 -6.10 -13.97 -29.15
C GLU A 181 -6.11 -13.53 -27.67
N PHE A 182 -5.01 -13.79 -26.95
CA PHE A 182 -4.89 -13.37 -25.56
C PHE A 182 -4.98 -11.84 -25.39
N TRP A 183 -4.34 -11.06 -26.26
CA TRP A 183 -4.36 -9.60 -26.18
C TRP A 183 -5.67 -8.96 -26.66
N GLN A 184 -6.41 -9.66 -27.53
CA GLN A 184 -7.79 -9.32 -27.87
C GLN A 184 -8.76 -9.55 -26.69
N SER A 185 -8.37 -10.34 -25.68
CA SER A 185 -9.19 -10.54 -24.48
C SER A 185 -9.32 -9.26 -23.65
N GLU A 186 -10.50 -9.08 -23.04
CA GLU A 186 -10.76 -7.96 -22.13
C GLU A 186 -9.79 -7.97 -20.93
N PHE A 187 -9.40 -9.18 -20.49
CA PHE A 187 -8.50 -9.38 -19.36
C PHE A 187 -7.11 -8.78 -19.59
N ALA A 188 -6.46 -9.14 -20.70
CA ALA A 188 -5.11 -8.63 -21.02
C ALA A 188 -5.12 -7.11 -21.21
N SER A 189 -6.12 -6.60 -21.95
CA SER A 189 -6.33 -5.18 -22.16
C SER A 189 -6.60 -4.41 -20.86
N ARG A 190 -7.32 -5.00 -19.90
CA ARG A 190 -7.57 -4.39 -18.59
C ARG A 190 -6.29 -4.38 -17.74
N LYS A 191 -5.53 -5.47 -17.71
CA LYS A 191 -4.28 -5.58 -16.94
C LYS A 191 -3.22 -4.59 -17.45
N ALA A 192 -3.06 -4.46 -18.78
CA ALA A 192 -2.15 -3.49 -19.37
C ALA A 192 -2.57 -2.03 -19.09
N ARG A 193 -3.88 -1.70 -19.17
CA ARG A 193 -4.38 -0.39 -18.75
C ARG A 193 -4.12 -0.10 -17.28
N GLY A 194 -4.25 -1.11 -16.41
CA GLY A 194 -3.89 -1.02 -15.00
C GLY A 194 -2.40 -0.70 -14.79
N LEU A 195 -1.52 -1.35 -15.54
CA LEU A 195 -0.07 -1.09 -15.50
C LEU A 195 0.26 0.33 -16.01
N LEU A 196 -0.38 0.80 -17.07
CA LEU A 196 -0.22 2.19 -17.55
C LEU A 196 -0.65 3.21 -16.48
N ALA A 197 -1.77 2.96 -15.78
CA ALA A 197 -2.21 3.81 -14.68
C ALA A 197 -1.22 3.79 -13.50
N LYS A 198 -0.70 2.61 -13.16
CA LYS A 198 0.32 2.44 -12.11
C LYS A 198 1.62 3.17 -12.47
N LYS A 199 2.05 3.14 -13.73
CA LYS A 199 3.21 3.91 -14.21
C LYS A 199 3.04 5.41 -13.97
N LYS A 200 1.86 5.96 -14.24
CA LYS A 200 1.55 7.38 -14.00
C LYS A 200 1.71 7.76 -12.52
N TYR A 201 1.38 6.85 -11.61
CA TYR A 201 1.52 7.05 -10.16
C TYR A 201 2.99 7.01 -9.69
N ILE A 202 3.81 6.10 -10.21
CA ILE A 202 5.22 5.98 -9.79
C ILE A 202 6.15 7.00 -10.47
N SER A 203 5.78 7.53 -11.64
CA SER A 203 6.64 8.44 -12.43
C SER A 203 7.18 9.64 -11.63
N PRO A 204 6.37 10.37 -10.83
CA PRO A 204 6.88 11.49 -10.04
C PRO A 204 7.94 11.07 -9.01
N GLN A 205 7.80 9.87 -8.43
CA GLN A 205 8.74 9.34 -7.45
C GLN A 205 10.08 8.98 -8.11
N LEU A 206 10.04 8.38 -9.31
CA LEU A 206 11.23 8.07 -10.10
C LEU A 206 12.05 9.33 -10.44
N ASP A 207 11.35 10.43 -10.72
CA ASP A 207 11.96 11.73 -10.98
C ASP A 207 12.53 12.37 -9.71
N LYS A 208 11.77 12.37 -8.62
CA LYS A 208 12.19 12.92 -7.32
C LYS A 208 13.49 12.28 -6.82
N PHE A 209 13.58 10.94 -6.89
CA PHE A 209 14.73 10.18 -6.40
C PHE A 209 15.81 9.92 -7.44
N LYS A 210 15.74 10.59 -8.61
CA LYS A 210 16.75 10.48 -9.69
C LYS A 210 17.02 9.04 -10.15
N MET A 211 16.00 8.19 -10.17
CA MET A 211 16.09 6.77 -10.56
C MET A 211 16.08 6.62 -12.09
N ALA A 212 17.04 7.26 -12.77
CA ALA A 212 17.04 7.42 -14.24
C ALA A 212 17.00 6.09 -15.00
N LYS A 213 17.72 5.06 -14.50
CA LYS A 213 17.70 3.72 -15.10
C LYS A 213 16.32 3.05 -14.98
N ALA A 214 15.69 3.18 -13.81
CA ALA A 214 14.35 2.64 -13.58
C ALA A 214 13.33 3.35 -14.47
N LYS A 215 13.37 4.69 -14.51
CA LYS A 215 12.54 5.50 -15.39
C LYS A 215 12.65 5.07 -16.85
N ALA A 216 13.87 4.95 -17.38
CA ALA A 216 14.09 4.56 -18.77
C ALA A 216 13.51 3.18 -19.12
N ILE A 217 13.50 2.24 -18.16
CA ILE A 217 12.90 0.90 -18.36
C ILE A 217 11.37 0.98 -18.24
N CYS A 218 10.83 1.71 -17.25
CA CYS A 218 9.40 1.92 -17.11
C CYS A 218 8.79 2.63 -18.33
N ASP A 219 9.48 3.60 -18.91
CA ASP A 219 9.04 4.29 -20.13
C ASP A 219 9.03 3.35 -21.36
N GLN A 220 10.01 2.42 -21.46
CA GLN A 220 10.00 1.39 -22.50
C GLN A 220 8.82 0.43 -22.36
N ILE A 221 8.49 0.05 -21.11
CA ILE A 221 7.34 -0.82 -20.82
C ILE A 221 6.01 -0.09 -21.10
N GLU A 222 5.91 1.19 -20.72
CA GLU A 222 4.73 2.00 -21.00
C GLU A 222 4.47 2.08 -22.51
N TYR A 223 5.50 2.37 -23.31
CA TYR A 223 5.38 2.43 -24.76
C TYR A 223 4.85 1.11 -25.34
N LEU A 224 5.37 -0.03 -24.88
CA LEU A 224 4.91 -1.35 -25.29
C LEU A 224 3.46 -1.62 -24.93
N PHE A 225 3.05 -1.35 -23.69
CA PHE A 225 1.66 -1.55 -23.28
C PHE A 225 0.71 -0.57 -23.95
N TYR A 226 1.17 0.63 -24.28
CA TYR A 226 0.39 1.57 -25.06
C TYR A 226 0.13 1.04 -26.48
N GLU A 227 1.16 0.55 -27.18
CA GLU A 227 1.00 -0.08 -28.49
C GLU A 227 0.04 -1.27 -28.42
N LEU A 228 0.21 -2.15 -27.42
CA LEU A 228 -0.63 -3.34 -27.26
C LEU A 228 -2.09 -2.97 -26.97
N VAL A 229 -2.37 -1.97 -26.14
CA VAL A 229 -3.73 -1.54 -25.80
C VAL A 229 -4.38 -0.77 -26.95
N GLN A 230 -3.62 0.04 -27.69
CA GLN A 230 -4.16 0.82 -28.81
C GLN A 230 -4.52 -0.07 -30.00
N ILE A 231 -3.76 -1.14 -30.23
CA ILE A 231 -3.91 -2.05 -31.37
C ILE A 231 -4.77 -3.27 -30.98
N SER A 232 -5.11 -3.49 -29.70
CA SER A 232 -5.73 -4.74 -29.22
C SER A 232 -7.01 -5.17 -29.94
N ALA A 233 -7.80 -4.23 -30.48
CA ALA A 233 -9.02 -4.56 -31.22
C ALA A 233 -8.76 -5.14 -32.64
N GLN A 234 -7.54 -5.00 -33.18
CA GLN A 234 -7.17 -5.40 -34.54
C GLN A 234 -5.76 -6.00 -34.63
N LEU A 235 -5.20 -6.50 -33.53
CA LEU A 235 -3.86 -7.10 -33.51
C LEU A 235 -3.78 -8.25 -34.52
N SER A 236 -3.09 -8.00 -35.63
CA SER A 236 -2.72 -9.02 -36.60
C SER A 236 -1.54 -9.85 -36.09
N GLU A 237 -1.41 -11.07 -36.59
CA GLU A 237 -0.30 -11.96 -36.21
C GLU A 237 1.08 -11.34 -36.53
N GLU A 238 1.17 -10.58 -37.62
CA GLU A 238 2.38 -9.88 -38.05
C GLU A 238 2.79 -8.78 -37.06
N GLU A 239 1.83 -8.01 -36.54
CA GLU A 239 2.08 -6.96 -35.55
C GLU A 239 2.51 -7.55 -34.21
N VAL A 240 1.87 -8.65 -33.78
CA VAL A 240 2.27 -9.39 -32.57
C VAL A 240 3.71 -9.88 -32.70
N SER A 241 4.06 -10.51 -33.84
CA SER A 241 5.42 -10.98 -34.09
C SER A 241 6.43 -9.84 -34.07
N LYS A 242 6.10 -8.68 -34.64
CA LYS A 242 6.94 -7.48 -34.60
C LYS A 242 7.20 -7.00 -33.17
N ILE A 243 6.17 -6.98 -32.33
CA ILE A 243 6.31 -6.56 -30.91
C ILE A 243 7.13 -7.60 -30.14
N GLN A 244 6.89 -8.89 -30.33
CA GLN A 244 7.69 -9.97 -29.72
C GLN A 244 9.18 -9.82 -30.07
N ASN A 245 9.50 -9.64 -31.36
CA ASN A 245 10.86 -9.41 -31.83
C ASN A 245 11.49 -8.15 -31.20
N MET A 246 10.74 -7.06 -31.07
CA MET A 246 11.23 -5.84 -30.43
C MET A 246 11.58 -6.06 -28.95
N ILE A 247 10.78 -6.83 -28.21
CA ILE A 247 11.03 -7.13 -26.80
C ILE A 247 12.31 -7.98 -26.65
N GLU A 248 12.50 -8.96 -27.53
CA GLU A 248 13.69 -9.81 -27.57
C GLU A 248 14.95 -9.03 -27.96
N GLU A 249 14.90 -8.26 -29.05
CA GLU A 249 16.02 -7.45 -29.56
C GLU A 249 16.50 -6.44 -28.51
N LYS A 250 15.55 -5.77 -27.85
CA LYS A 250 15.87 -4.81 -26.78
C LYS A 250 16.27 -5.49 -25.46
N LYS A 251 16.23 -6.83 -25.38
CA LYS A 251 16.51 -7.64 -24.18
C LYS A 251 15.76 -7.13 -22.96
N LEU A 252 14.50 -6.74 -23.14
CA LEU A 252 13.76 -6.00 -22.11
C LEU A 252 13.56 -6.83 -20.84
N LEU A 253 13.22 -8.12 -20.96
CA LEU A 253 13.07 -9.01 -19.80
C LEU A 253 14.36 -9.15 -18.99
N LEU A 254 15.53 -9.18 -19.65
CA LEU A 254 16.82 -9.22 -18.98
C LEU A 254 17.09 -7.90 -18.24
N LYS A 255 16.81 -6.75 -18.88
CA LYS A 255 16.96 -5.42 -18.24
C LYS A 255 16.07 -5.29 -17.02
N ILE A 256 14.82 -5.76 -17.09
CA ILE A 256 13.89 -5.81 -15.96
C ILE A 256 14.47 -6.67 -14.83
N LYS A 257 14.92 -7.89 -15.13
CA LYS A 257 15.50 -8.81 -14.14
C LYS A 257 16.73 -8.21 -13.44
N LEU A 258 17.62 -7.57 -14.20
CA LEU A 258 18.82 -6.92 -13.63
C LEU A 258 18.45 -5.73 -12.76
N LEU A 259 17.52 -4.88 -13.20
CA LEU A 259 17.06 -3.73 -12.42
C LEU A 259 16.36 -4.18 -11.13
N LYS A 260 15.51 -5.20 -11.18
CA LYS A 260 14.88 -5.75 -9.97
C LYS A 260 15.92 -6.18 -8.95
N LYS A 261 16.93 -6.96 -9.39
CA LYS A 261 18.02 -7.40 -8.54
C LYS A 261 18.81 -6.22 -7.94
N GLU A 262 19.05 -5.16 -8.71
CA GLU A 262 19.73 -3.97 -8.20
C GLU A 262 18.90 -3.24 -7.13
N LEU A 263 17.60 -3.11 -7.35
CA LEU A 263 16.68 -2.46 -6.39
C LEU A 263 16.51 -3.30 -5.11
N GLU A 264 16.51 -4.63 -5.22
CA GLU A 264 16.49 -5.56 -4.07
C GLU A 264 17.82 -5.56 -3.30
N GLN A 265 18.96 -5.43 -3.98
CA GLN A 265 20.28 -5.44 -3.31
C GLN A 265 20.61 -4.16 -2.55
N SER A 266 19.94 -3.05 -2.86
CA SER A 266 20.08 -1.77 -2.14
C SER A 266 19.32 -1.72 -0.80
N GLU A 267 18.83 -2.86 -0.32
CA GLU A 267 18.13 -3.06 0.96
C GLU A 267 19.10 -3.16 2.17
N VAL A 268 20.41 -2.96 1.96
CA VAL A 268 21.47 -3.04 2.99
C VAL A 268 22.20 -1.71 3.17
#